data_AF-A0A1N7HXH8-F1
#
_entry.id   AF-A0A1N7HXH8-F1
#
_cell.length_a   1.000
_cell.length_b   1.000
_cell.length_c   1.000
_cell.angle_alpha   90.00
_cell.angle_beta   90.00
_cell.angle_gamma   90.00
#
_symmetry.space_group_name_H-M   'P 1'
#
loop_
_entity.id
_entity.type
_entity.pdbx_description
1 polymer ?
#
loop_
_entity_poly.entity_id
_entity_poly.type
_entity_poly.pdbx_seq_one_letter_code
_entity_poly.pdbx_strand_id
1 'polypeptide(L)'
;MIKKLFLPIVFVSSFSFAQIGINTSTPDSSAALDIYSQSRGMLIPRLTTAKRDAISNPATSLLIYDTDKKCLSQNIGTPTKPDWLCISGSAVKMFYMPSVSFDTSSNATGRTKDLYTLYKTQFGSPKAKSTSAPDAIPFFPSSKDLYYYVTDADSNVFSNISISDDGVMKYDVKAAATDCSFINIVFVVK
;
A
#
# COMPACT_ATOMS: atom_id res chain seq x y z
N MET A 1 70.83 -38.67 -9.19
CA MET A 1 69.42 -38.69 -8.75
C MET A 1 68.81 -37.33 -9.03
N ILE A 2 67.92 -37.21 -10.03
CA ILE A 2 67.12 -36.01 -10.26
C ILE A 2 65.65 -36.47 -10.24
N LYS A 3 64.95 -36.19 -9.14
CA LYS A 3 63.50 -36.46 -9.01
C LYS A 3 62.76 -35.37 -9.78
N LYS A 4 62.19 -35.72 -10.95
CA LYS A 4 61.29 -34.83 -11.68
C LYS A 4 59.95 -34.79 -10.95
N LEU A 5 59.67 -33.68 -10.27
CA LEU A 5 58.38 -33.41 -9.63
C LEU A 5 57.39 -32.98 -10.72
N PHE A 6 56.51 -33.88 -11.14
CA PHE A 6 55.36 -33.55 -11.98
C PHE A 6 54.25 -32.97 -11.08
N LEU A 7 53.98 -31.67 -11.22
CA LEU A 7 52.87 -31.01 -10.52
C LEU A 7 51.62 -31.09 -11.42
N PRO A 8 50.55 -31.81 -11.04
CA PRO A 8 49.34 -31.83 -11.84
C PRO A 8 48.63 -30.47 -11.70
N ILE A 9 48.51 -29.73 -12.81
CA ILE A 9 47.63 -28.56 -12.89
C ILE A 9 46.19 -29.08 -12.84
N VAL A 10 45.54 -28.91 -11.69
CA VAL A 10 44.10 -29.12 -11.52
C VAL A 10 43.40 -27.86 -12.03
N PHE A 11 42.75 -27.97 -13.20
CA PHE A 11 41.87 -26.94 -13.73
C PHE A 11 40.56 -26.98 -12.94
N VAL A 12 40.45 -26.18 -11.87
CA VAL A 12 39.19 -25.99 -11.15
C VAL A 12 38.30 -25.10 -12.01
N SER A 13 37.33 -25.68 -12.70
CA SER A 13 36.29 -24.95 -13.40
C SER A 13 35.34 -24.33 -12.37
N SER A 14 35.49 -23.04 -12.08
CA SER A 14 34.49 -22.29 -11.32
C SER A 14 33.27 -22.05 -12.20
N PHE A 15 32.09 -22.43 -11.71
CA PHE A 15 30.82 -22.03 -12.31
C PHE A 15 30.64 -20.53 -12.08
N SER A 16 30.65 -19.71 -13.13
CA SER A 16 30.24 -18.31 -13.06
C SER A 16 28.78 -18.18 -13.47
N PHE A 17 27.97 -17.54 -12.64
CA PHE A 17 26.59 -17.20 -12.98
C PHE A 17 26.59 -15.93 -13.86
N ALA A 18 25.90 -15.97 -15.00
CA ALA A 18 25.75 -14.82 -15.89
C ALA A 18 24.61 -13.90 -15.41
N GLN A 19 24.82 -13.23 -14.28
CA GLN A 19 23.90 -12.21 -13.76
C GLN A 19 24.38 -10.82 -14.17
N ILE A 20 23.45 -9.93 -14.53
CA ILE A 20 23.78 -8.54 -14.82
C ILE A 20 23.68 -7.75 -13.52
N GLY A 21 24.83 -7.42 -12.93
CA GLY A 21 24.92 -6.45 -11.84
C GLY A 21 25.25 -5.05 -12.37
N ILE A 22 24.48 -4.04 -12.00
CA ILE A 22 24.80 -2.63 -12.25
C ILE A 22 25.10 -1.96 -10.91
N ASN A 23 26.35 -1.50 -10.74
CA ASN A 23 26.90 -0.94 -9.49
C ASN A 23 26.86 -1.89 -8.28
N THR A 24 26.82 -3.21 -8.51
CA THR A 24 27.00 -4.25 -7.48
C THR A 24 27.84 -5.37 -8.04
N SER A 25 28.79 -5.87 -7.24
CA SER A 25 29.59 -7.06 -7.55
C SER A 25 28.99 -8.36 -6.99
N THR A 26 27.91 -8.23 -6.23
CA THR A 26 27.17 -9.35 -5.63
C THR A 26 25.69 -9.17 -5.94
N PRO A 27 25.26 -9.40 -7.21
CA PRO A 27 23.85 -9.38 -7.55
C PRO A 27 23.07 -10.38 -6.68
N ASP A 28 21.83 -10.07 -6.36
CA ASP A 28 20.96 -11.02 -5.67
C ASP A 28 20.86 -12.33 -6.46
N SER A 29 20.99 -13.46 -5.76
CA SER A 29 20.98 -14.80 -6.37
C SER A 29 19.71 -15.12 -7.16
N SER A 30 18.60 -14.47 -6.84
CA SER A 30 17.31 -14.62 -7.52
C SER A 30 17.12 -13.67 -8.72
N ALA A 31 18.05 -12.74 -8.94
CA ALA A 31 17.95 -11.71 -9.97
C ALA A 31 18.77 -12.04 -11.22
N ALA A 32 18.14 -11.92 -12.39
CA ALA A 32 18.86 -11.90 -13.67
C ALA A 32 19.49 -10.51 -13.96
N LEU A 33 18.88 -9.45 -13.41
CA LEU A 33 19.34 -8.06 -13.45
C LEU A 33 19.17 -7.45 -12.05
N ASP A 34 20.26 -7.00 -11.45
CA ASP A 34 20.28 -6.30 -10.17
C ASP A 34 20.95 -4.92 -10.33
N ILE A 35 20.27 -3.87 -9.90
CA ILE A 35 20.75 -2.49 -10.01
C ILE A 35 20.78 -1.88 -8.61
N TYR A 36 22.00 -1.62 -8.13
CA TYR A 36 22.19 -0.99 -6.83
C TYR A 36 22.52 0.51 -6.97
N SER A 37 21.85 1.36 -6.19
CA SER A 37 22.24 2.75 -6.01
C SER A 37 21.59 3.34 -4.76
N GLN A 38 22.31 4.19 -4.03
CA GLN A 38 21.78 4.91 -2.87
C GLN A 38 21.16 6.27 -3.25
N SER A 39 21.37 6.74 -4.48
CA SER A 39 21.02 8.11 -4.90
C SER A 39 20.35 8.21 -6.28
N ARG A 40 20.25 7.12 -7.03
CA ARG A 40 19.64 7.09 -8.38
C ARG A 40 18.63 5.94 -8.48
N GLY A 41 17.60 6.13 -9.30
CA GLY A 41 16.62 5.10 -9.63
C GLY A 41 16.79 4.54 -11.05
N MET A 42 15.88 3.64 -11.44
CA MET A 42 15.79 3.11 -12.81
C MET A 42 14.62 3.75 -13.56
N LEU A 43 14.89 4.26 -14.76
CA LEU A 43 13.83 4.56 -15.73
C LEU A 43 13.59 3.34 -16.60
N ILE A 44 12.39 2.77 -16.51
CA ILE A 44 11.90 1.76 -17.46
C ILE A 44 11.39 2.45 -18.75
N PRO A 45 11.11 1.71 -19.84
CA PRO A 45 10.57 2.30 -21.07
C PRO A 45 9.33 3.16 -20.79
N ARG A 46 9.35 4.41 -21.26
CA ARG A 46 8.26 5.39 -21.09
C ARG A 46 7.52 5.55 -22.40
N LEU A 47 6.24 5.23 -22.42
CA LEU A 47 5.41 5.22 -23.63
C LEU A 47 4.09 5.96 -23.37
N THR A 48 3.56 6.61 -24.40
CA THR A 48 2.14 6.99 -24.39
C THR A 48 1.28 5.73 -24.44
N THR A 49 0.01 5.81 -24.03
CA THR A 49 -0.94 4.70 -24.11
C THR A 49 -0.99 4.13 -25.54
N ALA A 50 -1.04 5.01 -26.55
CA ALA A 50 -1.06 4.59 -27.96
C ALA A 50 0.21 3.82 -28.38
N LYS A 51 1.39 4.23 -27.91
CA LYS A 51 2.65 3.52 -28.24
C LYS A 51 2.78 2.18 -27.52
N ARG A 52 2.27 2.09 -26.29
CA ARG A 52 2.19 0.83 -25.53
C ARG A 52 1.29 -0.17 -26.25
N ASP A 53 0.11 0.27 -26.69
CA ASP A 53 -0.87 -0.59 -27.35
C ASP A 53 -0.42 -1.01 -28.76
N ALA A 54 0.52 -0.28 -29.36
CA ALA A 54 1.17 -0.64 -30.62
C ALA A 54 2.32 -1.66 -30.48
N ILE A 55 2.68 -2.09 -29.27
CA ILE A 55 3.69 -3.16 -29.09
C ILE A 55 3.10 -4.47 -29.62
N SER A 56 3.75 -5.06 -30.63
CA SER A 56 3.36 -6.38 -31.15
C SER A 56 3.76 -7.48 -30.17
N ASN A 57 2.80 -8.35 -29.82
CA ASN A 57 3.00 -9.49 -28.92
C ASN A 57 3.75 -9.17 -27.62
N PRO A 58 3.30 -8.19 -26.80
CA PRO A 58 3.99 -7.81 -25.58
C PRO A 58 4.06 -9.01 -24.62
N ALA A 59 5.23 -9.30 -24.07
CA ALA A 59 5.39 -10.41 -23.13
C ALA A 59 4.45 -10.27 -21.92
N THR A 60 3.99 -11.40 -21.38
CA THR A 60 3.36 -11.42 -20.06
C THR A 60 4.33 -10.88 -19.03
N SER A 61 3.84 -10.07 -18.09
CA SER A 61 4.61 -9.34 -17.08
C SER A 61 5.53 -8.24 -17.62
N LEU A 62 5.41 -7.85 -18.90
CA LEU A 62 6.17 -6.70 -19.44
C LEU A 62 5.84 -5.42 -18.66
N LEU A 63 6.87 -4.72 -18.18
CA LEU A 63 6.76 -3.47 -17.42
C LEU A 63 7.13 -2.26 -18.28
N ILE A 64 6.26 -1.25 -18.27
CA ILE A 64 6.48 0.06 -18.90
C ILE A 64 5.91 1.17 -18.01
N TYR A 65 6.36 2.40 -18.19
CA TYR A 65 5.72 3.57 -17.60
C TYR A 65 4.82 4.24 -18.65
N ASP A 66 3.51 4.28 -18.39
CA ASP A 66 2.54 4.93 -19.27
C ASP A 66 2.46 6.42 -18.95
N THR A 67 2.88 7.28 -19.89
CA THR A 67 2.97 8.73 -19.68
C THR A 67 1.63 9.43 -19.71
N ASP A 68 0.62 8.87 -20.38
CA ASP A 68 -0.72 9.45 -20.45
C ASP A 68 -1.49 9.13 -19.17
N LYS A 69 -1.38 7.88 -18.68
CA LYS A 69 -1.99 7.43 -17.42
C LYS A 69 -1.15 7.76 -16.18
N LYS A 70 0.10 8.20 -16.36
CA LYS A 70 1.06 8.51 -15.29
C LYS A 70 1.27 7.37 -14.29
N CYS A 71 1.36 6.13 -14.78
CA CYS A 71 1.42 4.94 -13.94
C CYS A 71 2.50 3.94 -14.40
N LEU A 72 3.01 3.15 -13.46
CA LEU A 72 3.70 1.90 -13.79
C LEU A 72 2.66 0.90 -14.31
N SER A 73 2.81 0.46 -15.56
CA SER A 73 1.88 -0.46 -16.22
C SER A 73 2.53 -1.82 -16.48
N GLN A 74 1.80 -2.89 -16.16
CA GLN A 74 2.22 -4.27 -16.41
C GLN A 74 1.20 -4.97 -17.31
N ASN A 75 1.69 -5.74 -18.28
CA ASN A 75 0.84 -6.66 -19.02
C ASN A 75 0.55 -7.90 -18.16
N ILE A 76 -0.66 -8.00 -17.61
CA ILE A 76 -1.12 -9.18 -16.86
C ILE A 76 -1.80 -10.23 -17.77
N GLY A 77 -1.98 -9.90 -19.05
CA GLY A 77 -2.55 -10.78 -20.06
C GLY A 77 -1.51 -11.65 -20.76
N THR A 78 -1.85 -12.09 -21.97
CA THR A 78 -0.97 -12.92 -22.82
C THR A 78 -0.43 -12.09 -23.99
N PRO A 79 0.63 -12.54 -24.70
CA PRO A 79 1.12 -11.83 -25.88
C PRO A 79 0.07 -11.59 -26.96
N THR A 80 -0.85 -12.53 -27.17
CA THR A 80 -1.91 -12.42 -28.19
C THR A 80 -3.16 -11.68 -27.69
N LYS A 81 -3.30 -11.51 -26.38
CA LYS A 81 -4.38 -10.74 -25.73
C LYS A 81 -3.79 -9.99 -24.53
N PRO A 82 -3.10 -8.85 -24.76
CA PRO A 82 -2.56 -8.05 -23.68
C PRO A 82 -3.66 -7.47 -22.81
N ASP A 83 -3.38 -7.38 -21.50
CA ASP A 83 -4.24 -6.72 -20.52
C ASP A 83 -3.34 -5.86 -19.63
N TRP A 84 -3.44 -4.54 -19.79
CA TRP A 84 -2.52 -3.59 -19.17
C TRP A 84 -3.10 -3.04 -17.87
N LEU A 85 -2.53 -3.48 -16.74
CA LEU A 85 -2.88 -3.00 -15.41
C LEU A 85 -1.92 -1.90 -14.95
N CYS A 86 -2.46 -0.79 -14.43
CA CYS A 86 -1.65 0.18 -13.68
C CYS A 86 -1.42 -0.34 -12.26
N ILE A 87 -0.17 -0.64 -11.90
CA ILE A 87 0.21 -1.10 -10.55
C ILE A 87 0.21 0.07 -9.55
N SER A 88 0.27 1.31 -10.04
CA SER A 88 0.35 2.53 -9.23
C SER A 88 -0.73 3.57 -9.56
N GLY A 89 -1.80 3.19 -10.26
CA GLY A 89 -2.89 4.12 -10.57
C GLY A 89 -3.57 4.59 -9.29
N SER A 90 -4.09 5.82 -9.28
CA SER A 90 -4.78 6.52 -8.18
C SER A 90 -5.79 5.64 -7.43
N ALA A 91 -5.31 4.75 -6.56
CA ALA A 91 -6.15 4.02 -5.66
C ALA A 91 -6.81 5.07 -4.77
N VAL A 92 -8.13 4.99 -4.63
CA VAL A 92 -8.83 5.77 -3.62
C VAL A 92 -8.24 5.33 -2.28
N LYS A 93 -7.34 6.14 -1.76
CA LYS A 93 -6.64 5.93 -0.48
C LYS A 93 -7.53 6.34 0.69
N MET A 94 -8.83 6.11 0.61
CA MET A 94 -9.75 6.48 1.69
C MET A 94 -10.76 5.37 1.95
N PHE A 95 -11.24 5.31 3.19
CA PHE A 95 -12.32 4.44 3.60
C PHE A 95 -13.11 5.10 4.74
N TYR A 96 -14.38 4.74 4.87
CA TYR A 96 -15.18 5.18 6.00
C TYR A 96 -14.73 4.49 7.28
N MET A 97 -14.76 5.23 8.39
CA MET A 97 -14.59 4.63 9.72
C MET A 97 -15.71 3.59 9.95
N PRO A 98 -15.41 2.43 10.56
CA PRO A 98 -16.45 1.51 11.01
C PRO A 98 -17.42 2.20 11.96
N SER A 99 -18.69 1.77 11.96
CA SER A 99 -19.70 2.35 12.84
C SER A 99 -19.25 2.33 14.31
N VAL A 100 -19.39 3.47 14.98
CA VAL A 100 -19.08 3.62 16.41
C VAL A 100 -20.18 4.40 17.10
N SER A 101 -20.48 4.03 18.35
CA SER A 101 -21.44 4.76 19.17
C SER A 101 -20.79 5.96 19.84
N PHE A 102 -21.49 7.09 19.82
CA PHE A 102 -21.18 8.27 20.63
C PHE A 102 -22.27 8.40 21.69
N ASP A 103 -21.86 8.51 22.95
CA ASP A 103 -22.79 8.76 24.04
C ASP A 103 -23.15 10.24 24.06
N THR A 104 -24.39 10.52 23.66
CA THR A 104 -24.97 11.85 23.58
C THR A 104 -26.08 12.04 24.61
N SER A 105 -26.23 11.13 25.58
CA SER A 105 -27.36 11.15 26.54
C SER A 105 -27.36 12.36 27.47
N SER A 106 -26.22 13.03 27.64
CA SER A 106 -26.04 14.18 28.52
C SER A 106 -25.07 15.19 27.92
N ASN A 107 -25.30 16.46 28.26
CA ASN A 107 -24.38 17.53 27.88
C ASN A 107 -23.04 17.33 28.59
N ALA A 108 -21.95 17.36 27.83
CA ALA A 108 -20.62 17.12 28.36
C ALA A 108 -19.58 17.77 27.45
N THR A 109 -18.53 18.31 28.05
CA THR A 109 -17.44 18.97 27.33
C THR A 109 -16.16 18.14 27.40
N GLY A 110 -15.30 18.24 26.38
CA GLY A 110 -13.97 17.65 26.35
C GLY A 110 -14.00 16.12 26.30
N ARG A 111 -15.07 15.51 25.81
CA ARG A 111 -15.13 14.05 25.64
C ARG A 111 -14.10 13.63 24.60
N THR A 112 -13.54 12.44 24.80
CA THR A 112 -12.59 11.84 23.88
C THR A 112 -13.14 10.55 23.29
N LYS A 113 -12.78 10.28 22.03
CA LYS A 113 -13.01 9.00 21.38
C LYS A 113 -11.75 8.64 20.58
N ASP A 114 -11.13 7.52 20.93
CA ASP A 114 -9.99 7.00 20.17
C ASP A 114 -10.49 6.25 18.94
N LEU A 115 -10.52 6.95 17.80
CA LEU A 115 -11.06 6.44 16.55
C LEU A 115 -10.16 5.34 15.98
N TYR A 116 -8.84 5.49 16.11
CA TYR A 116 -7.88 4.52 15.61
C TYR A 116 -7.99 3.18 16.34
N THR A 117 -8.03 3.20 17.67
CA THR A 117 -8.17 1.98 18.47
C THR A 117 -9.50 1.27 18.15
N LEU A 118 -10.60 2.01 18.02
CA LEU A 118 -11.91 1.43 17.65
C LEU A 118 -11.89 0.77 16.28
N TYR A 119 -11.29 1.43 15.28
CA TYR A 119 -11.10 0.87 13.95
C TYR A 119 -10.29 -0.43 13.99
N LYS A 120 -9.14 -0.41 14.67
CA LYS A 120 -8.26 -1.58 14.78
C LYS A 120 -8.96 -2.74 15.49
N THR A 121 -9.71 -2.48 16.55
CA THR A 121 -10.48 -3.52 17.25
C THR A 121 -11.55 -4.13 16.36
N GLN A 122 -12.31 -3.32 15.60
CA GLN A 122 -13.35 -3.84 14.72
C GLN A 122 -12.78 -4.64 13.55
N PHE A 123 -11.68 -4.19 12.95
CA PHE A 123 -11.04 -4.90 11.83
C PHE A 123 -10.25 -6.13 12.29
N GLY A 124 -9.66 -6.09 13.49
CA GLY A 124 -8.96 -7.23 14.08
C GLY A 124 -9.87 -8.32 14.62
N SER A 125 -11.16 -8.04 14.86
CA SER A 125 -12.14 -9.01 15.36
C SER A 125 -13.55 -8.76 14.81
N PRO A 126 -13.74 -8.90 13.47
CA PRO A 126 -15.04 -8.78 12.84
C PRO A 126 -16.03 -9.78 13.44
N LYS A 127 -17.28 -9.36 13.61
CA LYS A 127 -18.33 -10.17 14.23
C LYS A 127 -18.80 -11.34 13.37
N ALA A 128 -18.65 -11.23 12.05
CA ALA A 128 -18.97 -12.25 11.08
C ALA A 128 -18.08 -12.10 9.85
N LYS A 129 -17.86 -13.19 9.14
CA LYS A 129 -17.06 -13.26 7.90
C LYS A 129 -17.56 -14.41 7.02
N SER A 130 -17.25 -14.37 5.73
CA SER A 130 -17.47 -15.54 4.85
C SER A 130 -16.57 -16.71 5.26
N THR A 131 -16.97 -17.94 4.96
CA THR A 131 -16.29 -19.16 5.42
C THR A 131 -14.79 -19.20 5.14
N SER A 132 -14.35 -18.71 3.97
CA SER A 132 -12.95 -18.70 3.55
C SER A 132 -12.19 -17.40 3.88
N ALA A 133 -12.85 -16.40 4.47
CA ALA A 133 -12.18 -15.15 4.79
C ALA A 133 -11.24 -15.31 6.00
N PRO A 134 -10.12 -14.56 6.06
CA PRO A 134 -9.30 -14.49 7.26
C PRO A 134 -10.07 -14.01 8.49
N ASP A 135 -9.58 -14.31 9.69
CA ASP A 135 -10.21 -13.88 10.96
C ASP A 135 -10.18 -12.36 11.17
N ALA A 136 -9.30 -11.64 10.47
CA ALA A 136 -9.17 -10.20 10.53
C ALA A 136 -9.24 -9.58 9.14
N ILE A 137 -9.86 -8.40 9.06
CA ILE A 137 -9.75 -7.51 7.90
C ILE A 137 -8.37 -6.83 8.00
N PRO A 138 -7.58 -6.75 6.90
CA PRO A 138 -6.33 -6.01 6.92
C PRO A 138 -6.51 -4.57 7.39
N PHE A 139 -5.65 -4.11 8.29
CA PHE A 139 -5.68 -2.76 8.84
C PHE A 139 -4.27 -2.16 8.93
N PHE A 140 -4.18 -0.84 8.80
CA PHE A 140 -2.96 -0.07 9.06
C PHE A 140 -2.47 -0.24 10.50
N PRO A 141 -1.20 -0.64 10.71
CA PRO A 141 -0.67 -1.00 12.03
C PRO A 141 -0.32 0.20 12.91
N SER A 142 -0.18 1.40 12.33
CA SER A 142 0.10 2.65 13.03
C SER A 142 -0.99 3.69 12.79
N SER A 143 -1.36 4.45 13.82
CA SER A 143 -2.25 5.60 13.70
C SER A 143 -1.67 6.71 12.82
N LYS A 144 -0.34 6.74 12.68
CA LYS A 144 0.39 7.73 11.88
C LYS A 144 0.34 7.46 10.37
N ASP A 145 -0.14 6.29 9.95
CA ASP A 145 -0.31 5.94 8.53
C ASP A 145 -1.61 6.51 7.94
N LEU A 146 -2.41 7.19 8.78
CA LEU A 146 -3.74 7.70 8.43
C LEU A 146 -3.88 9.20 8.75
N TYR A 147 -4.66 9.89 7.93
CA TYR A 147 -5.32 11.14 8.23
C TYR A 147 -6.78 10.86 8.59
N TYR A 148 -7.34 11.67 9.49
CA TYR A 148 -8.69 11.49 10.03
C TYR A 148 -9.52 12.74 9.74
N TYR A 149 -10.72 12.54 9.20
CA TYR A 149 -11.62 13.64 8.84
C TYR A 149 -13.01 13.37 9.39
N VAL A 150 -13.62 14.38 10.00
CA VAL A 150 -15.08 14.42 10.15
C VAL A 150 -15.61 15.18 8.94
N THR A 151 -16.37 14.50 8.09
CA THR A 151 -16.93 15.10 6.87
C THR A 151 -18.32 15.66 7.10
N ASP A 152 -19.04 15.17 8.11
CA ASP A 152 -20.32 15.72 8.56
C ASP A 152 -20.55 15.40 10.05
N ALA A 153 -21.23 16.28 10.77
CA ALA A 153 -21.64 16.05 12.15
C ALA A 153 -22.86 16.93 12.47
N ASP A 154 -23.85 16.37 13.17
CA ASP A 154 -25.00 17.14 13.64
C ASP A 154 -24.55 18.27 14.57
N SER A 155 -24.58 19.49 14.04
CA SER A 155 -24.14 20.68 14.76
C SER A 155 -25.02 21.06 15.95
N ASN A 156 -26.24 20.51 16.09
CA ASN A 156 -27.05 20.71 17.28
C ASN A 156 -26.58 19.84 18.45
N VAL A 157 -25.99 18.68 18.14
CA VAL A 157 -25.52 17.70 19.12
C VAL A 157 -24.05 17.90 19.44
N PHE A 158 -23.20 18.08 18.41
CA PHE A 158 -21.75 18.11 18.55
C PHE A 158 -21.17 19.52 18.36
N SER A 159 -20.10 19.82 19.09
CA SER A 159 -19.26 21.00 18.86
C SER A 159 -17.81 20.76 19.26
N ASN A 160 -16.93 21.72 18.97
CA ASN A 160 -15.52 21.70 19.35
C ASN A 160 -14.79 20.42 18.91
N ILE A 161 -15.17 19.90 17.73
CA ILE A 161 -14.58 18.70 17.16
C ILE A 161 -13.14 19.01 16.73
N SER A 162 -12.20 18.19 17.21
CA SER A 162 -10.81 18.18 16.76
C SER A 162 -10.30 16.74 16.78
N ILE A 163 -9.33 16.40 15.94
CA ILE A 163 -8.72 15.08 15.90
C ILE A 163 -7.20 15.23 15.95
N SER A 164 -6.53 14.47 16.81
CA SER A 164 -5.07 14.43 16.86
C SER A 164 -4.49 13.53 15.77
N ASP A 165 -3.18 13.67 15.50
CA ASP A 165 -2.45 12.75 14.62
C ASP A 165 -2.42 11.31 15.14
N ASP A 166 -2.81 11.06 16.38
CA ASP A 166 -2.95 9.70 16.94
C ASP A 166 -4.33 9.09 16.67
N GLY A 167 -5.22 9.82 15.99
CA GLY A 167 -6.59 9.37 15.73
C GLY A 167 -7.53 9.54 16.93
N VAL A 168 -7.16 10.35 17.92
CA VAL A 168 -8.02 10.65 19.08
C VAL A 168 -8.83 11.91 18.79
N MET A 169 -10.15 11.73 18.68
CA MET A 169 -11.11 12.81 18.52
C MET A 169 -11.49 13.39 19.88
N LYS A 170 -11.49 14.72 19.99
CA LYS A 170 -12.10 15.49 21.08
C LYS A 170 -13.36 16.17 20.58
N TYR A 171 -14.40 16.21 21.41
CA TYR A 171 -15.69 16.82 21.08
C TYR A 171 -16.49 17.15 22.34
N ASP A 172 -17.46 18.04 22.17
CA ASP A 172 -18.49 18.34 23.16
C ASP A 172 -19.85 17.81 22.70
N VAL A 173 -20.70 17.45 23.65
CA VAL A 173 -22.12 17.17 23.47
C VAL A 173 -22.91 18.35 24.04
N LYS A 174 -23.61 19.08 23.17
CA LYS A 174 -24.38 20.29 23.52
C LYS A 174 -25.83 19.99 23.89
N ALA A 175 -26.37 18.91 23.36
CA ALA A 175 -27.74 18.48 23.57
C ALA A 175 -27.85 16.97 23.36
N ALA A 176 -28.90 16.37 23.91
CA ALA A 176 -29.24 15.00 23.59
C ALA A 176 -29.50 14.85 22.09
N ALA A 177 -28.98 13.76 21.51
CA ALA A 177 -29.25 13.44 20.12
C ALA A 177 -30.74 13.17 19.89
N THR A 178 -31.22 13.53 18.71
CA THR A 178 -32.57 13.15 18.24
C THR A 178 -32.48 11.90 17.37
N ASP A 179 -33.63 11.39 16.91
CA ASP A 179 -33.71 10.17 16.11
C ASP A 179 -32.93 10.23 14.76
N CYS A 180 -32.47 11.40 14.33
CA CYS A 180 -31.75 11.62 13.07
C CYS A 180 -30.39 12.33 13.22
N SER A 181 -29.67 12.12 14.32
CA SER A 181 -28.33 12.70 14.53
C SER A 181 -27.22 11.75 14.07
N PHE A 182 -26.34 12.22 13.17
CA PHE A 182 -25.24 11.43 12.61
C PHE A 182 -23.90 12.15 12.71
N ILE A 183 -22.82 11.37 12.58
CA ILE A 183 -21.46 11.85 12.39
C ILE A 183 -20.77 10.96 11.35
N ASN A 184 -20.20 11.58 10.33
CA ASN A 184 -19.52 10.88 9.25
C ASN A 184 -18.02 11.09 9.37
N ILE A 185 -17.28 10.00 9.43
CA ILE A 185 -15.83 9.99 9.62
C ILE A 185 -15.16 9.20 8.51
N VAL A 186 -14.14 9.79 7.89
CA VAL A 186 -13.35 9.22 6.79
C VAL A 186 -11.88 9.16 7.19
N PHE A 187 -11.25 8.02 6.93
CA PHE A 187 -9.81 7.83 7.08
C PHE A 187 -9.15 7.87 5.71
N VAL A 188 -8.02 8.56 5.60
CA VAL A 188 -7.23 8.66 4.36
C VAL A 188 -5.81 8.14 4.62
N VAL A 189 -5.34 7.22 3.79
CA VAL A 189 -3.99 6.65 3.85
C VAL A 189 -2.97 7.67 3.38
N LYS A 190 -1.87 7.80 4.11
CA LYS A 190 -0.75 8.69 3.73
C LYS A 190 0.00 8.21 2.48
#